data_AF-A0A2J2H7V0-F1
#
_entry.id   AF-A0A2J2H7V0-F1
#
_cell.length_a   1.000
_cell.length_b   1.000
_cell.length_c   1.000
_cell.angle_alpha   90.00
_cell.angle_beta   90.00
_cell.angle_gamma   90.00
#
_symmetry.space_group_name_H-M   'P 1'
#
loop_
_entity.id
_entity.type
_entity.pdbx_description
1 polymer ?
#
loop_
_entity_poly.entity_id
_entity_poly.type
_entity_poly.pdbx_seq_one_letter_code
_entity_poly.pdbx_strand_id
1 'polypeptide(L)'
;MAVAEVARPTVLFKTDFTCPRCGSCLVFIEEGDNVWLGCDRCALYVRMSKRDVRRYWSYTSRRVLWRDLLRDLYSSFREAAD
;
A
#
# COMPACT_ATOMS: atom_id res chain seq x y z
N MET A 1 -31.01 -6.13 -3.16
CA MET A 1 -29.60 -6.40 -2.77
C MET A 1 -28.76 -5.28 -3.35
N ALA A 2 -28.11 -4.48 -2.52
CA ALA A 2 -27.21 -3.44 -3.00
C ALA A 2 -25.93 -4.12 -3.50
N VAL A 3 -25.67 -4.06 -4.81
CA VAL A 3 -24.37 -4.41 -5.35
C VAL A 3 -23.45 -3.29 -4.88
N ALA A 4 -22.58 -3.57 -3.91
CA ALA A 4 -21.55 -2.62 -3.53
C ALA A 4 -20.71 -2.35 -4.78
N GLU A 5 -20.76 -1.13 -5.30
CA GLU A 5 -19.76 -0.68 -6.27
C GLU A 5 -18.40 -0.88 -5.60
N VAL A 6 -17.62 -1.84 -6.09
CA VAL A 6 -16.24 -2.01 -5.69
C VAL A 6 -15.56 -0.72 -6.10
N ALA A 7 -15.21 0.12 -5.13
CA ALA A 7 -14.61 1.41 -5.39
C ALA A 7 -13.39 1.18 -6.27
N ARG A 8 -13.38 1.80 -7.46
CA ARG A 8 -12.25 1.62 -8.36
C ARG A 8 -11.03 2.24 -7.69
N PRO A 9 -9.88 1.53 -7.63
CA PRO A 9 -8.68 2.09 -7.05
C PRO A 9 -8.28 3.33 -7.85
N THR A 10 -8.02 4.42 -7.14
CA THR A 10 -7.61 5.69 -7.72
C THR A 10 -6.19 5.59 -8.26
N VAL A 11 -5.33 4.81 -7.59
CA VAL A 11 -3.97 4.51 -8.01
C VAL A 11 -3.70 3.02 -7.80
N LEU A 12 -3.13 2.36 -8.81
CA LEU A 12 -2.71 0.96 -8.72
C LEU A 12 -1.45 0.75 -9.53
N PHE A 13 -0.39 0.24 -8.91
CA PHE A 13 0.84 -0.13 -9.60
C PHE A 13 1.59 -1.26 -8.91
N LYS A 14 2.36 -2.02 -9.68
CA LYS A 14 3.30 -3.02 -9.15
C LYS A 14 4.57 -2.33 -8.67
N THR A 15 5.06 -2.77 -7.53
CA THR A 15 6.33 -2.32 -6.94
C THR A 15 7.44 -3.30 -7.25
N ASP A 16 8.67 -2.90 -6.97
CA ASP A 16 9.87 -3.74 -6.99
C ASP A 16 10.05 -4.55 -5.70
N PHE A 17 9.25 -4.31 -4.66
CA PHE A 17 9.23 -5.14 -3.46
C PHE A 17 8.69 -6.54 -3.76
N THR A 18 9.32 -7.55 -3.19
CA THR A 18 8.96 -8.95 -3.39
C THR A 18 8.31 -9.53 -2.13
N CYS A 19 7.31 -10.37 -2.33
CA CYS A 19 6.69 -11.12 -1.23
C CYS A 19 7.68 -12.16 -0.69
N PRO A 20 7.96 -12.21 0.63
CA PRO A 20 8.89 -13.19 1.19
C PRO A 20 8.34 -14.62 1.12
N ARG A 21 7.02 -14.81 0.98
CA ARG A 21 6.39 -16.13 0.88
C ARG A 21 6.44 -16.74 -0.52
N CYS A 22 6.25 -15.94 -1.57
CA CYS A 22 6.10 -16.47 -2.95
C CYS A 22 6.99 -15.79 -4.00
N GLY A 23 7.81 -14.80 -3.62
CA GLY A 23 8.73 -14.08 -4.50
C GLY A 23 8.07 -13.14 -5.51
N SER A 24 6.74 -13.08 -5.58
CA SER A 24 6.03 -12.19 -6.52
C SER A 24 6.12 -10.72 -6.11
N CYS A 25 6.10 -9.81 -7.08
CA CYS A 25 6.03 -8.37 -6.84
C CYS A 25 4.78 -8.00 -6.03
N LEU A 26 4.95 -7.08 -5.08
CA LEU A 26 3.85 -6.50 -4.32
C LEU A 26 3.16 -5.40 -5.12
N VAL A 27 1.85 -5.26 -4.91
CA VAL A 27 0.99 -4.25 -5.52
C VAL A 27 0.71 -3.17 -4.50
N PHE A 28 0.90 -1.91 -4.92
CA PHE A 28 0.44 -0.75 -4.20
C PHE A 28 -0.94 -0.34 -4.74
N ILE A 29 -1.87 -0.05 -3.84
CA ILE A 29 -3.24 0.33 -4.17
C ILE A 29 -3.63 1.53 -3.32
N GLU A 30 -4.10 2.60 -3.94
CA GLU A 30 -4.79 3.71 -3.26
C GLU A 30 -6.28 3.64 -3.57
N GLU A 31 -7.09 3.49 -2.53
CA GLU A 31 -8.55 3.37 -2.64
C GLU A 31 -9.23 4.06 -1.47
N GLY A 32 -10.17 4.97 -1.78
CA GLY A 32 -10.88 5.75 -0.77
C GLY A 32 -9.92 6.49 0.16
N ASP A 33 -10.04 6.24 1.46
CA ASP A 33 -9.23 6.82 2.52
C ASP A 33 -8.03 5.96 2.95
N ASN A 34 -7.64 4.98 2.14
CA ASN A 34 -6.57 4.05 2.49
C ASN A 34 -5.55 3.88 1.36
N VAL A 35 -4.34 3.54 1.75
CA VAL A 35 -3.34 2.93 0.89
C VAL A 35 -3.08 1.51 1.37
N TRP A 36 -2.82 0.63 0.42
CA TRP A 36 -2.56 -0.77 0.65
C TRP A 36 -1.27 -1.18 -0.04
N LEU A 37 -0.55 -2.10 0.59
CA LEU A 37 0.54 -2.83 -0.03
C LEU A 37 0.29 -4.32 0.20
N GLY A 38 0.34 -5.13 -0.84
CA GLY A 38 0.12 -6.56 -0.67
C GLY A 38 0.46 -7.41 -1.85
N CYS A 39 0.24 -8.71 -1.68
CA CYS A 39 0.55 -9.72 -2.67
C CYS A 39 -0.72 -10.42 -3.14
N ASP A 40 -1.08 -10.23 -4.42
CA ASP A 40 -2.27 -10.85 -5.02
C ASP A 40 -2.21 -12.39 -5.01
N ARG A 41 -1.02 -12.99 -5.03
CA ARG A 41 -0.87 -14.45 -4.98
C ARG A 41 -1.07 -15.04 -3.59
N CYS A 42 -0.61 -14.35 -2.56
CA CYS A 42 -0.74 -14.80 -1.17
C CYS A 42 -2.00 -14.25 -0.48
N ALA A 43 -2.75 -13.36 -1.14
CA ALA A 43 -3.90 -12.65 -0.60
C ALA A 43 -3.61 -11.96 0.75
N LEU A 44 -2.37 -11.50 0.96
CA LEU A 44 -1.95 -10.78 2.15
C LEU A 44 -1.79 -9.30 1.80
N TYR A 45 -2.39 -8.43 2.60
CA TYR A 45 -2.32 -6.98 2.41
C TYR A 45 -2.19 -6.28 3.76
N VAL A 46 -1.36 -5.24 3.79
CA VAL A 46 -1.32 -4.28 4.89
C VAL A 46 -1.94 -2.98 4.46
N ARG A 47 -2.57 -2.29 5.40
CA ARG A 47 -3.32 -1.05 5.19
C ARG A 47 -2.69 0.07 5.99
N MET A 48 -2.67 1.26 5.40
CA MET A 48 -2.41 2.51 6.12
C MET A 48 -3.49 3.54 5.73
N SER A 49 -4.01 4.26 6.73
CA SER A 49 -5.01 5.29 6.45
C SER A 49 -4.36 6.52 5.82
N LYS A 50 -5.08 7.28 4.98
CA LYS A 50 -4.60 8.56 4.43
C LYS A 50 -4.25 9.56 5.53
N ARG A 51 -4.90 9.47 6.69
CA ARG A 51 -4.57 10.28 7.86
C ARG A 51 -3.15 9.99 8.35
N ASP A 52 -2.76 8.72 8.39
CA ASP A 52 -1.41 8.32 8.77
C ASP A 52 -0.40 8.64 7.66
N VAL A 53 -0.79 8.47 6.39
CA VAL A 53 0.05 8.82 5.22
C VAL A 53 0.48 10.31 5.24
N ARG A 54 -0.31 11.20 5.85
CA ARG A 54 0.05 12.63 5.98
C ARG A 54 1.39 12.86 6.69
N ARG A 55 1.87 11.92 7.51
CA ARG A 55 3.21 12.02 8.14
C ARG A 55 4.35 12.00 7.13
N TYR A 56 4.11 11.48 5.93
CA TYR A 56 5.08 11.47 4.82
C TYR A 56 4.93 12.67 3.89
N TRP A 57 4.06 13.63 4.19
CA TRP A 57 3.96 14.86 3.41
C TRP A 57 5.02 15.86 3.87
N SER A 58 5.95 16.20 2.98
CA SER A 58 6.88 17.30 3.20
C SER A 58 6.21 18.61 2.81
N TYR A 59 5.78 19.40 3.80
CA TYR A 59 5.19 20.73 3.57
C TYR A 59 6.19 21.71 2.95
N THR A 60 7.48 21.60 3.29
CA THR A 60 8.55 22.45 2.75
C THR A 60 8.77 22.21 1.26
N SER A 61 8.83 20.95 0.83
CA SER A 61 9.08 20.59 -0.57
C SER A 61 7.80 20.38 -1.39
N ARG A 62 6.63 20.41 -0.75
CA ARG A 62 5.30 20.11 -1.33
C ARG A 62 5.27 18.77 -2.05
N ARG A 63 5.92 17.76 -1.48
CA ARG A 63 6.04 16.42 -2.06
C ARG A 63 5.76 15.35 -1.01
N VAL A 64 5.21 14.22 -1.47
CA VAL A 64 5.14 13.00 -0.68
C VAL A 64 6.53 12.36 -0.64
N LEU A 65 6.98 12.00 0.55
CA LEU A 65 8.16 11.19 0.81
C LEU A 65 7.84 9.72 0.49
N TRP A 66 7.64 9.42 -0.79
CA TRP A 66 7.18 8.11 -1.29
C TRP A 66 8.09 6.96 -0.84
N ARG A 67 9.40 7.19 -0.81
CA ARG A 67 10.38 6.17 -0.42
C ARG A 67 10.21 5.73 1.03
N ASP A 68 9.96 6.68 1.93
CA ASP A 68 9.78 6.40 3.36
C ASP A 68 8.41 5.75 3.61
N LEU A 69 7.36 6.23 2.94
CA LEU A 69 6.03 5.61 2.99
C LEU A 69 6.07 4.13 2.56
N LEU A 70 6.66 3.86 1.39
CA LEU A 70 6.72 2.51 0.84
C LEU A 70 7.62 1.59 1.68
N ARG A 71 8.71 2.12 2.24
CA ARG A 71 9.59 1.36 3.15
C ARG A 71 8.83 0.91 4.39
N ASP A 72 8.08 1.81 5.03
CA ASP A 72 7.33 1.49 6.24
C ASP A 72 6.19 0.51 5.96
N LEU A 73 5.46 0.70 4.85
CA LEU A 73 4.46 -0.28 4.39
C LEU A 73 5.08 -1.65 4.15
N TYR A 74 6.26 -1.71 3.52
CA TYR A 74 6.94 -2.99 3.27
C TYR A 74 7.42 -3.66 4.56
N SER A 75 7.93 -2.90 5.53
CA SER A 75 8.28 -3.43 6.85
C SER A 75 7.08 -4.05 7.54
N SER A 76 5.94 -3.33 7.61
CA SER A 76 4.71 -3.88 8.18
C SER A 76 4.19 -5.11 7.43
N PHE A 77 4.33 -5.13 6.10
CA PHE A 77 3.98 -6.30 5.31
C PHE A 77 4.84 -7.52 5.65
N ARG A 78 6.16 -7.33 5.80
CA ARG A 78 7.08 -8.40 6.17
C ARG A 78 6.76 -8.96 7.55
N GLU A 79 6.53 -8.10 8.54
CA GLU A 79 6.14 -8.53 9.89
C GLU A 79 4.83 -9.34 9.90
N ALA A 80 3.88 -9.00 9.02
CA ALA A 80 2.64 -9.76 8.87
C ALA A 80 2.80 -11.05 8.03
N ALA A 81 3.90 -11.16 7.28
CA ALA A 81 4.20 -12.29 6.41
C ALA A 81 5.08 -13.36 7.08
N ASP A 82 5.79 -13.01 8.17
CA ASP A 82 6.42 -13.97 9.07
C ASP A 82 5.37 -14.83 9.80
#